data_AF-A0A0D5ZFB9-F1
#
_entry.id   AF-A0A0D5ZFB9-F1
#
_cell.length_a   1.000
_cell.length_b   1.000
_cell.length_c   1.000
_cell.angle_alpha   90.00
_cell.angle_beta   90.00
_cell.angle_gamma   90.00
#
_symmetry.space_group_name_H-M   'P 1'
#
loop_
_entity.id
_entity.type
_entity.pdbx_description
1 polymer ?
#
loop_
_entity_poly.entity_id
_entity_poly.type
_entity_poly.pdbx_seq_one_letter_code
_entity_poly.pdbx_strand_id
1 'polypeptide(L)'
;MIDGDWVEIVGISDSGTYDLTRHQESSGENMNVNIDGQRYLPRVVEPAHGIDRIFMAVLKHSCYRRDSGYKILKLNLEIAQYHAAILPLMKKEGLKDFASELYGKINEFDPPLVYDETGIIGKRYAGQDEIGTRFCIAADYQTLEDRTVTVRFRDPTEQIRISADLLLKERRIVGNGALAELTQSYLSLLFRWGMRVRLPCCTQDPPHQLSHF
;
A
#
# COMPACT_ATOMS: atom_id res chain seq x y z
N MET A 1 15.14 3.50 13.57
CA MET A 1 15.19 4.38 14.76
C MET A 1 13.91 5.18 14.84
N ILE A 2 13.29 5.27 16.02
CA ILE A 2 12.14 6.14 16.27
C ILE A 2 12.66 7.27 17.17
N ASP A 3 12.53 8.51 16.71
CA ASP A 3 12.99 9.71 17.42
C ASP A 3 14.48 9.68 17.83
N GLY A 4 15.32 9.01 17.03
CA GLY A 4 16.77 8.91 17.24
C GLY A 4 17.23 7.63 17.90
N ASP A 5 16.33 6.84 18.47
CA ASP A 5 16.66 5.65 19.24
C ASP A 5 16.32 4.34 18.51
N TRP A 6 17.06 3.28 18.81
CA TRP A 6 16.72 1.93 18.41
C TRP A 6 15.61 1.40 19.29
N VAL A 7 14.50 1.01 18.67
CA VAL A 7 13.34 0.43 19.33
C VAL A 7 13.14 -0.98 18.80
N GLU A 8 12.95 -1.93 19.70
CA GLU A 8 12.62 -3.32 19.36
C GLU A 8 11.21 -3.38 18.76
N ILE A 9 11.09 -4.07 17.63
CA ILE A 9 9.85 -4.19 16.84
C ILE A 9 9.40 -5.66 16.72
N VAL A 10 10.35 -6.59 16.83
CA VAL A 10 10.11 -8.03 16.82
C VAL A 10 11.06 -8.68 17.82
N GLY A 11 10.51 -9.50 18.72
CA GLY A 11 11.25 -10.42 19.56
C GLY A 11 11.14 -11.83 19.01
N ILE A 12 12.26 -12.57 18.99
CA ILE A 12 12.27 -13.99 18.63
C ILE A 12 12.83 -14.76 19.82
N SER A 13 12.01 -15.61 20.42
CA SER A 13 12.38 -16.46 21.54
C SER A 13 12.29 -17.94 21.15
N ASP A 14 13.21 -18.73 21.69
CA ASP A 14 13.15 -20.19 21.68
C ASP A 14 13.01 -20.64 23.13
N SER A 15 11.78 -20.97 23.53
CA SER A 15 11.44 -21.37 24.90
C SER A 15 11.65 -22.87 25.15
N GLY A 16 12.22 -23.58 24.17
CA GLY A 16 12.32 -25.04 24.23
C GLY A 16 10.93 -25.65 24.39
N THR A 17 10.76 -26.56 25.35
CA THR A 17 9.46 -27.20 25.61
C THR A 17 8.70 -26.60 26.79
N TYR A 18 9.20 -25.50 27.38
CA TYR A 18 8.73 -24.97 28.66
C TYR A 18 7.21 -24.71 28.66
N ASP A 19 6.70 -23.99 27.66
CA ASP A 19 5.30 -23.59 27.59
C ASP A 19 4.35 -24.80 27.53
N LEU A 20 4.68 -25.78 26.69
CA LEU A 20 3.86 -27.00 26.55
C LEU A 20 3.94 -27.89 27.79
N THR A 21 5.10 -27.96 28.46
CA THR A 21 5.24 -28.67 29.73
C THR A 21 4.29 -28.08 30.78
N ARG A 22 4.28 -26.75 30.92
CA ARG A 22 3.42 -26.06 31.90
C ARG A 22 1.94 -26.20 31.58
N HIS A 23 1.56 -26.10 30.30
CA HIS A 23 0.17 -26.31 29.90
C HIS A 23 -0.30 -27.74 30.18
N GLN A 24 0.50 -28.76 29.84
CA GLN A 24 0.19 -30.16 30.11
C GLN A 24 0.05 -30.45 31.61
N GLU A 25 0.96 -29.93 32.45
CA GLU A 25 0.90 -30.08 33.91
C GLU A 25 -0.38 -29.45 34.49
N SER A 26 -0.77 -28.28 33.99
CA SER A 26 -1.93 -27.55 34.52
C SER A 26 -3.27 -28.07 34.00
N SER A 27 -3.34 -28.56 32.75
CA SER A 27 -4.58 -29.02 32.14
C SER A 27 -4.84 -30.51 32.34
N GLY A 28 -3.78 -31.32 32.56
CA GLY A 28 -3.85 -32.77 32.56
C GLY A 28 -3.94 -33.40 31.16
N GLU A 29 -4.02 -32.59 30.11
CA GLU A 29 -4.13 -33.03 28.72
C GLU A 29 -2.75 -33.28 28.11
N ASN A 30 -2.61 -34.39 27.37
CA ASN A 30 -1.34 -34.78 26.76
C ASN A 30 -1.03 -33.90 25.53
N MET A 31 0.09 -33.17 25.58
CA MET A 31 0.56 -32.26 24.52
C MET A 31 1.65 -32.88 23.63
N ASN A 32 1.94 -34.18 23.78
CA ASN A 32 2.92 -34.86 22.93
C ASN A 32 2.37 -35.11 21.53
N VAL A 33 3.23 -34.95 20.53
CA VAL A 33 2.99 -35.39 19.15
C VAL A 33 3.68 -36.72 18.89
N ASN A 34 3.10 -37.56 18.04
CA ASN A 34 3.73 -38.80 17.62
C ASN A 34 4.36 -38.61 16.24
N ILE A 35 5.67 -38.84 16.15
CA ILE A 35 6.42 -38.84 14.90
C ILE A 35 7.15 -40.19 14.82
N ASP A 36 6.89 -40.95 13.75
CA ASP A 36 7.50 -42.28 13.51
C ASP A 36 7.39 -43.28 14.67
N GLY A 37 6.26 -43.25 15.38
CA GLY A 37 6.00 -44.15 16.51
C GLY A 37 6.60 -43.70 17.84
N GLN A 38 7.34 -42.58 17.85
CA GLN A 38 7.92 -41.99 19.05
C GLN A 38 7.13 -40.74 19.48
N ARG A 39 6.95 -40.57 20.80
CA ARG A 39 6.26 -39.42 21.38
C ARG A 39 7.27 -38.31 21.70
N TYR A 40 6.99 -37.11 21.23
CA TYR A 40 7.80 -35.92 21.46
C TYR A 40 6.94 -34.79 22.00
N LEU A 41 7.50 -34.01 22.93
CA LEU A 41 6.94 -32.72 23.27
C LEU A 41 7.58 -31.66 22.33
N PRO A 42 6.80 -30.98 21.48
CA PRO A 42 7.34 -30.00 20.55
C PRO A 42 8.07 -28.86 21.25
N ARG A 43 9.06 -28.28 20.56
CA ARG A 43 9.66 -27.02 20.97
C ARG A 43 8.85 -25.84 20.46
N VAL A 44 8.81 -24.77 21.25
CA VAL A 44 8.12 -23.52 20.94
C VAL A 44 9.17 -22.48 20.56
N VAL A 45 9.08 -22.03 19.31
CA VAL A 45 9.79 -20.84 18.81
C VAL A 45 8.74 -19.77 18.56
N GLU A 46 8.85 -18.65 19.26
CA GLU A 46 7.85 -17.58 19.25
C GLU A 46 8.42 -16.31 18.62
N PRO A 47 7.94 -15.93 17.42
CA PRO A 47 8.17 -14.61 16.86
C PRO A 47 7.05 -13.65 17.31
N ALA A 48 7.33 -12.86 18.34
CA ALA A 48 6.41 -11.87 18.88
C ALA A 48 6.55 -10.53 18.14
N HIS A 49 5.46 -10.07 17.52
CA HIS A 49 5.44 -8.83 16.73
C HIS A 49 4.58 -7.76 17.42
N GLY A 50 5.20 -6.63 17.77
CA GLY A 50 4.48 -5.46 18.28
C GLY A 50 3.91 -4.62 17.14
N ILE A 51 2.67 -4.88 16.71
CA ILE A 51 2.04 -4.23 15.55
C ILE A 51 2.08 -2.70 15.67
N ASP A 52 1.78 -2.16 16.85
CA ASP A 52 1.79 -0.73 17.14
C ASP A 52 3.15 -0.08 16.85
N ARG A 53 4.23 -0.76 17.24
CA ARG A 53 5.60 -0.27 17.03
C ARG A 53 6.01 -0.34 15.57
N ILE A 54 5.61 -1.40 14.87
CA ILE A 54 5.83 -1.53 13.42
C ILE A 54 5.10 -0.40 12.69
N PHE A 55 3.83 -0.16 13.04
CA PHE A 55 3.03 0.91 12.45
C PHE A 55 3.63 2.30 12.73
N MET A 56 4.03 2.57 13.96
CA MET A 56 4.71 3.82 14.34
C MET A 56 6.03 4.00 13.59
N ALA A 57 6.83 2.94 13.43
CA ALA A 57 8.06 2.97 12.66
C ALA A 57 7.76 3.32 11.19
N VAL A 58 6.79 2.66 10.55
CA VAL A 58 6.39 2.96 9.17
C VAL A 58 5.97 4.43 9.02
N LEU A 59 5.11 4.94 9.90
CA LEU A 59 4.64 6.32 9.84
C LEU A 59 5.78 7.32 10.00
N LYS A 60 6.65 7.13 10.99
CA LYS A 60 7.78 8.04 11.26
C LYS A 60 8.78 8.05 10.11
N HIS A 61 9.12 6.88 9.56
CA HIS A 61 10.05 6.77 8.43
C HIS A 61 9.46 7.23 7.10
N SER A 62 8.14 7.29 7.00
CA SER A 62 7.46 7.76 5.79
C SER A 62 7.09 9.24 5.84
N CYS A 63 7.20 9.91 6.98
CA CYS A 63 6.77 11.30 7.14
C CYS A 63 7.91 12.28 6.78
N TYR A 64 7.71 13.05 5.72
CA TYR A 64 8.65 14.06 5.24
C TYR A 64 8.01 15.43 5.12
N ARG A 65 8.85 16.46 4.98
CA ARG A 65 8.42 17.81 4.62
C ARG A 65 8.95 18.14 3.23
N ARG A 66 8.06 18.58 2.34
CA ARG A 66 8.42 19.09 1.01
C ARG A 66 9.05 20.48 1.12
N ASP A 67 9.78 20.90 0.08
CA ASP A 67 10.32 22.26 -0.04
C ASP A 67 9.23 23.34 0.00
N SER A 68 8.02 22.98 -0.46
CA SER A 68 6.83 23.83 -0.36
C SER A 68 6.32 24.03 1.07
N GLY A 69 6.91 23.36 2.07
CA GLY A 69 6.52 23.43 3.49
C GLY A 69 5.44 22.43 3.92
N TYR A 70 4.75 21.78 2.97
CA TYR A 70 3.73 20.77 3.25
C TYR A 70 4.34 19.46 3.73
N LYS A 71 3.65 18.79 4.67
CA LYS A 71 3.99 17.42 5.07
C LYS A 71 3.49 16.43 4.02
N ILE A 72 4.21 15.33 3.88
CA ILE A 72 3.86 14.21 3.01
C ILE A 72 4.12 12.91 3.75
N LEU A 73 3.20 11.97 3.64
CA LEU A 73 3.40 10.59 4.09
C LEU A 73 3.74 9.72 2.89
N LYS A 74 5.04 9.54 2.65
CA LYS A 74 5.63 8.75 1.55
C LYS A 74 5.55 7.24 1.85
N LEU A 75 4.34 6.74 2.10
CA LEU A 75 4.11 5.31 2.30
C LEU A 75 4.50 4.52 1.04
N ASN A 76 4.99 3.29 1.19
CA ASN A 76 5.02 2.39 0.04
C ASN A 76 3.61 2.31 -0.56
N LEU A 77 3.50 2.33 -1.89
CA LEU A 77 2.21 2.27 -2.58
C LEU A 77 1.40 1.08 -2.08
N GLU A 78 2.01 -0.08 -1.85
CA GLU A 78 1.30 -1.30 -1.41
C GLU A 78 0.62 -1.17 -0.04
N ILE A 79 1.13 -0.29 0.84
CA ILE A 79 0.60 -0.09 2.20
C ILE A 79 -0.14 1.24 2.36
N ALA A 80 -0.24 2.05 1.30
CA ALA A 80 -0.96 3.31 1.34
C ALA A 80 -2.44 3.07 1.62
N GLN A 81 -3.00 3.86 2.56
CA GLN A 81 -4.39 3.70 3.00
C GLN A 81 -5.39 3.88 1.87
N TYR A 82 -5.21 4.90 1.02
CA TYR A 82 -6.10 5.20 -0.10
C TYR A 82 -5.37 5.02 -1.44
N HIS A 83 -6.05 4.36 -2.37
CA HIS A 83 -5.51 4.05 -3.69
C HIS A 83 -5.50 5.28 -4.59
N ALA A 84 -6.59 6.03 -4.62
CA ALA A 84 -6.65 7.31 -5.31
C ALA A 84 -7.67 8.26 -4.69
N ALA A 85 -7.53 9.55 -4.99
CA ALA A 85 -8.50 10.59 -4.68
C ALA A 85 -9.05 11.21 -5.96
N ILE A 86 -10.38 11.27 -6.11
CA ILE A 86 -11.05 11.90 -7.24
C ILE A 86 -11.42 13.33 -6.86
N LEU A 87 -10.89 14.30 -7.63
CA LEU A 87 -10.89 15.72 -7.27
C LEU A 87 -11.46 16.59 -8.42
N PRO A 88 -12.76 16.93 -8.42
CA PRO A 88 -13.32 17.80 -9.44
C PRO A 88 -12.81 19.25 -9.28
N LEU A 89 -12.51 19.93 -10.38
CA LEU A 89 -12.18 21.35 -10.34
C LEU A 89 -13.46 22.15 -10.08
N MET A 90 -13.40 23.08 -9.12
CA MET A 90 -14.55 23.93 -8.81
C MET A 90 -14.79 24.91 -9.97
N LYS A 91 -16.07 25.22 -10.25
CA LYS A 91 -16.62 26.36 -11.06
C LYS A 91 -17.47 25.99 -12.29
N LYS A 92 -17.46 24.75 -12.79
CA LYS A 92 -18.26 24.38 -13.99
C LYS A 92 -19.23 23.26 -13.68
N GLU A 93 -20.49 23.44 -14.08
CA GLU A 93 -21.52 22.41 -13.98
C GLU A 93 -21.14 21.16 -14.81
N GLY A 94 -21.55 19.98 -14.34
CA GLY A 94 -21.23 18.69 -14.97
C GLY A 94 -19.89 18.06 -14.52
N LEU A 95 -18.90 18.84 -14.06
CA LEU A 95 -17.63 18.25 -13.57
C LEU A 95 -17.82 17.38 -12.32
N LYS A 96 -18.72 17.79 -11.44
CA LYS A 96 -19.05 17.04 -10.23
C LYS A 96 -19.73 15.72 -10.57
N ASP A 97 -20.68 15.74 -11.50
CA ASP A 97 -21.41 14.55 -11.92
C ASP A 97 -20.46 13.55 -12.58
N PHE A 98 -19.58 14.02 -13.48
CA PHE A 98 -18.55 13.19 -14.08
C PHE A 98 -17.60 12.60 -13.04
N ALA A 99 -17.10 13.42 -12.10
CA ALA A 99 -16.18 12.97 -11.07
C ALA A 99 -16.84 11.97 -10.10
N SER A 100 -18.11 12.17 -9.76
CA SER A 100 -18.90 11.25 -8.94
C SER A 100 -19.15 9.92 -9.67
N GLU A 101 -19.48 9.96 -10.96
CA GLU A 101 -19.62 8.77 -11.80
C GLU A 101 -18.29 7.99 -11.88
N LEU A 102 -17.18 8.71 -12.12
CA LEU A 102 -15.85 8.11 -12.18
C LEU A 102 -15.46 7.49 -10.83
N TYR A 103 -15.72 8.19 -9.72
CA TYR A 103 -15.52 7.67 -8.37
C TYR A 103 -16.29 6.36 -8.16
N GLY A 104 -17.59 6.35 -8.46
CA GLY A 104 -18.44 5.16 -8.30
C GLY A 104 -17.89 3.97 -9.08
N LYS A 105 -17.57 4.17 -10.36
CA LYS A 105 -17.05 3.11 -11.24
C LYS A 105 -15.69 2.57 -10.78
N ILE A 106 -14.76 3.43 -10.35
CA ILE A 106 -13.45 2.95 -9.87
C ILE A 106 -13.60 2.26 -8.51
N ASN A 107 -14.46 2.77 -7.62
CA ASN A 107 -14.65 2.20 -6.29
C ASN A 107 -15.23 0.77 -6.33
N GLU A 108 -15.90 0.39 -7.41
CA GLU A 108 -16.37 -0.99 -7.63
C GLU A 108 -15.23 -2.00 -7.81
N PHE A 109 -14.07 -1.58 -8.34
CA PHE A 109 -12.98 -2.51 -8.67
C PHE A 109 -11.64 -2.23 -7.97
N ASP A 110 -11.37 -0.99 -7.53
CA ASP A 110 -10.12 -0.61 -6.85
C ASP A 110 -10.31 0.28 -5.61
N PRO A 111 -11.12 -0.15 -4.61
CA PRO A 111 -11.21 0.54 -3.33
C PRO A 111 -9.93 0.33 -2.49
N PRO A 112 -9.65 1.20 -1.50
CA PRO A 112 -10.46 2.35 -1.09
C PRO A 112 -10.06 3.66 -1.80
N LEU A 113 -11.08 4.48 -2.10
CA LEU A 113 -10.94 5.79 -2.76
C LEU A 113 -11.47 6.94 -1.90
N VAL A 114 -10.98 8.13 -2.17
CA VAL A 114 -11.49 9.39 -1.61
C VAL A 114 -12.14 10.23 -2.72
N TYR A 115 -13.28 10.86 -2.43
CA TYR A 115 -13.82 11.94 -3.25
C TYR A 115 -13.75 13.23 -2.45
N ASP A 116 -13.15 14.28 -3.02
CA ASP A 116 -13.00 15.56 -2.33
C ASP A 116 -13.16 16.75 -3.29
N GLU A 117 -14.18 17.55 -3.04
CA GLU A 117 -14.51 18.78 -3.77
C GLU A 117 -14.31 20.05 -2.92
N THR A 118 -13.74 19.92 -1.73
CA THR A 118 -13.60 21.02 -0.78
C THR A 118 -12.39 21.91 -1.10
N GLY A 119 -12.62 23.21 -1.22
CA GLY A 119 -11.55 24.20 -1.42
C GLY A 119 -10.77 24.08 -2.74
N ILE A 120 -9.64 24.78 -2.79
CA ILE A 120 -8.80 24.85 -3.99
C ILE A 120 -8.04 23.54 -4.22
N ILE A 121 -7.84 23.18 -5.50
CA ILE A 121 -7.24 21.90 -5.91
C ILE A 121 -5.86 21.66 -5.28
N GLY A 122 -5.02 22.70 -5.15
CA GLY A 122 -3.71 22.59 -4.54
C GLY A 122 -3.74 22.19 -3.06
N LYS A 123 -4.73 22.69 -2.30
CA LYS A 123 -4.92 22.27 -0.90
C LYS A 123 -5.39 20.83 -0.81
N ARG A 124 -6.21 20.37 -1.76
CA ARG A 124 -6.64 18.97 -1.85
C ARG A 124 -5.46 18.05 -2.14
N TYR A 125 -4.60 18.40 -3.11
CA TYR A 125 -3.36 17.64 -3.34
C TYR A 125 -2.48 17.57 -2.09
N ALA A 126 -2.30 18.69 -1.38
CA ALA A 126 -1.52 18.70 -0.15
C ALA A 126 -2.13 17.82 0.96
N GLY A 127 -3.45 17.85 1.14
CA GLY A 127 -4.15 16.99 2.10
C GLY A 127 -4.03 15.50 1.76
N GLN A 128 -4.12 15.16 0.48
CA GLN A 128 -3.95 13.78 0.00
C GLN A 128 -2.49 13.30 0.13
N ASP A 129 -1.52 14.16 -0.13
CA ASP A 129 -0.11 13.89 0.12
C ASP A 129 0.17 13.67 1.62
N GLU A 130 -0.47 14.44 2.50
CA GLU A 130 -0.30 14.33 3.96
C GLU A 130 -0.80 13.00 4.54
N ILE A 131 -1.88 12.43 3.97
CA ILE A 131 -2.40 11.11 4.37
C ILE A 131 -1.80 9.95 3.54
N GLY A 132 -0.95 10.26 2.57
CA GLY A 132 -0.18 9.28 1.81
C GLY A 132 -0.92 8.60 0.66
N THR A 133 -2.03 9.17 0.18
CA THR A 133 -2.80 8.69 -0.98
C THR A 133 -1.89 8.57 -2.21
N ARG A 134 -1.98 7.46 -2.96
CA ARG A 134 -1.02 7.16 -4.03
C ARG A 134 -1.12 8.13 -5.21
N PHE A 135 -2.34 8.41 -5.66
CA PHE A 135 -2.61 9.29 -6.80
C PHE A 135 -3.80 10.20 -6.56
N CYS A 136 -3.76 11.38 -7.17
CA CYS A 136 -4.91 12.26 -7.25
C CYS A 136 -5.36 12.33 -8.71
N ILE A 137 -6.64 12.08 -8.96
CA ILE A 137 -7.27 12.13 -10.28
C ILE A 137 -8.15 13.37 -10.32
N ALA A 138 -7.72 14.38 -11.07
CA ALA A 138 -8.44 15.63 -11.20
C ALA A 138 -9.26 15.69 -12.50
N ALA A 139 -10.54 16.04 -12.35
CA ALA A 139 -11.41 16.38 -13.47
C ALA A 139 -11.41 17.91 -13.66
N ASP A 140 -10.81 18.38 -14.74
CA ASP A 140 -10.74 19.80 -15.12
C ASP A 140 -11.72 20.14 -16.25
N TYR A 141 -11.73 21.38 -16.73
CA TYR A 141 -12.67 21.82 -17.78
C TYR A 141 -12.57 21.06 -19.11
N GLN A 142 -11.38 20.57 -19.46
CA GLN A 142 -11.13 19.82 -20.69
C GLN A 142 -11.78 18.43 -20.63
N THR A 143 -11.94 17.87 -19.43
CA THR A 143 -12.64 16.60 -19.18
C THR A 143 -14.04 16.53 -19.81
N LEU A 144 -14.78 17.64 -19.85
CA LEU A 144 -16.13 17.66 -20.44
C LEU A 144 -16.11 17.61 -21.97
N GLU A 145 -14.98 17.92 -22.60
CA GLU A 145 -14.82 17.96 -24.05
C GLU A 145 -14.26 16.64 -24.58
N ASP A 146 -13.24 16.09 -23.92
CA ASP A 146 -12.48 14.93 -24.40
C ASP A 146 -12.50 13.71 -23.48
N ARG A 147 -13.22 13.79 -22.34
CA ARG A 147 -13.29 12.74 -21.31
C ARG A 147 -11.92 12.31 -20.77
N THR A 148 -10.93 13.20 -20.80
CA THR A 148 -9.61 12.96 -20.19
C THR A 148 -9.49 13.60 -18.82
N VAL A 149 -8.79 12.91 -17.91
CA VAL A 149 -8.50 13.38 -16.56
C VAL A 149 -7.01 13.53 -16.35
N THR A 150 -6.64 14.37 -15.38
CA THR A 150 -5.25 14.52 -14.96
C THR A 150 -4.96 13.60 -13.78
N VAL A 151 -3.98 12.72 -13.91
CA VAL A 151 -3.47 11.90 -12.80
C VAL A 151 -2.18 12.53 -12.29
N ARG A 152 -2.20 12.94 -11.03
CA ARG A 152 -1.05 13.45 -10.29
C ARG A 152 -0.53 12.36 -9.37
N PHE A 153 0.77 12.10 -9.43
CA PHE A 153 1.41 11.16 -8.53
C PHE A 153 1.91 11.81 -7.23
N ARG A 154 1.84 11.07 -6.12
CA ARG A 154 2.22 11.57 -4.81
C ARG A 154 3.67 12.02 -4.72
N ASP A 155 4.67 11.20 -5.07
CA ASP A 155 6.09 11.48 -4.74
C ASP A 155 6.80 12.49 -5.68
N PRO A 156 6.86 12.29 -7.01
CA PRO A 156 7.49 13.18 -7.97
C PRO A 156 6.60 14.37 -8.30
N THR A 157 5.32 14.37 -7.89
CA THR A 157 4.33 15.43 -8.15
C THR A 157 4.02 15.67 -9.64
N GLU A 158 4.51 14.78 -10.50
CA GLU A 158 4.25 14.78 -11.94
C GLU A 158 2.76 14.59 -12.24
N GLN A 159 2.33 15.19 -13.33
CA GLN A 159 0.95 15.16 -13.81
C GLN A 159 0.93 14.62 -15.23
N ILE A 160 0.08 13.63 -15.47
CA ILE A 160 -0.14 13.04 -16.78
C ILE A 160 -1.61 13.15 -17.14
N ARG A 161 -1.91 13.30 -18.43
CA ARG A 161 -3.27 13.35 -18.94
C ARG A 161 -3.61 12.03 -19.58
N ILE A 162 -4.70 11.41 -19.13
CA ILE A 162 -5.13 10.09 -19.62
C ILE A 162 -6.64 10.05 -19.83
N SER A 163 -7.10 9.21 -20.74
CA SER A 163 -8.53 8.96 -20.95
C SER A 163 -9.14 8.29 -19.71
N ALA A 164 -10.32 8.74 -19.30
CA ALA A 164 -11.06 8.09 -18.22
C ALA A 164 -11.46 6.65 -18.58
N ASP A 165 -11.72 6.37 -19.87
CA ASP A 165 -12.08 5.02 -20.30
C ASP A 165 -10.88 4.05 -20.18
N LEU A 166 -9.66 4.55 -20.38
CA LEU A 166 -8.45 3.77 -20.13
C LEU A 166 -8.31 3.41 -18.65
N LEU A 167 -8.53 4.37 -17.75
CA LEU A 167 -8.51 4.13 -16.30
C LEU A 167 -9.52 3.04 -15.88
N LEU A 168 -10.72 3.09 -16.45
CA LEU A 168 -11.80 2.14 -16.14
C LEU A 168 -11.53 0.74 -16.70
N LYS A 169 -10.78 0.64 -17.80
CA LYS A 169 -10.43 -0.65 -18.42
C LYS A 169 -9.39 -1.43 -17.63
N GLU A 170 -8.45 -0.76 -16.98
CA GLU A 170 -7.27 -1.39 -16.38
C GLU A 170 -7.55 -2.20 -15.11
N ARG A 171 -8.77 -2.21 -14.55
CA ARG A 171 -9.22 -3.00 -13.38
C ARG A 171 -8.39 -2.89 -12.09
N ARG A 172 -7.22 -2.26 -12.11
CA ARG A 172 -6.42 -1.77 -10.98
C ARG A 172 -5.62 -0.56 -11.43
N ILE A 173 -5.68 0.51 -10.65
CA ILE A 173 -4.81 1.69 -10.85
C ILE A 173 -3.37 1.33 -10.45
N VAL A 174 -3.18 0.33 -9.58
CA VAL A 174 -1.87 -0.27 -9.23
C VAL A 174 -1.87 -1.78 -9.47
N GLY A 175 -1.11 -2.23 -10.46
CA GLY A 175 -0.97 -3.64 -10.84
C GLY A 175 -0.26 -3.78 -12.18
N ASN A 176 -0.14 -5.01 -12.70
CA ASN A 176 0.38 -5.26 -14.06
C ASN A 176 -0.69 -4.85 -15.10
N GLY A 177 -0.38 -3.87 -15.96
CA GLY A 177 -1.32 -3.21 -16.89
C GLY A 177 -0.70 -1.99 -17.60
N ALA A 178 -1.44 -1.23 -18.43
CA ALA A 178 -0.92 -0.07 -19.16
C ALA A 178 -0.55 1.11 -18.24
N LEU A 179 -1.24 1.27 -17.11
CA LEU A 179 -0.81 2.18 -16.05
C LEU A 179 0.42 1.66 -15.29
N ALA A 180 0.77 0.37 -15.42
CA ALA A 180 1.99 -0.21 -14.89
C ALA A 180 3.23 0.32 -15.59
N GLU A 181 3.17 0.71 -16.87
CA GLU A 181 4.31 1.38 -17.52
C GLU A 181 4.50 2.79 -16.97
N LEU A 182 3.41 3.50 -16.66
CA LEU A 182 3.44 4.80 -15.98
C LEU A 182 3.87 4.67 -14.51
N THR A 183 3.41 3.62 -13.82
CA THR A 183 3.90 3.28 -12.47
C THR A 183 5.29 2.66 -12.50
N GLN A 184 5.76 2.05 -13.59
CA GLN A 184 7.14 1.57 -13.76
C GLN A 184 8.07 2.71 -14.11
N SER A 185 7.64 3.71 -14.88
CA SER A 185 8.36 4.98 -15.06
C SER A 185 8.49 5.70 -13.71
N TYR A 186 7.43 5.69 -12.90
CA TYR A 186 7.44 6.16 -11.50
C TYR A 186 8.33 5.34 -10.56
N LEU A 187 8.26 4.00 -10.62
CA LEU A 187 9.04 3.09 -9.77
C LEU A 187 10.51 3.07 -10.19
N SER A 188 10.84 3.21 -11.48
CA SER A 188 12.21 3.34 -11.98
C SER A 188 12.85 4.68 -11.58
N LEU A 189 12.07 5.76 -11.49
CA LEU A 189 12.49 7.00 -10.85
C LEU A 189 12.75 6.81 -9.34
N LEU A 190 11.97 5.99 -8.64
CA LEU A 190 12.24 5.58 -7.24
C LEU A 190 13.43 4.61 -7.10
N PHE A 191 13.72 3.77 -8.10
CA PHE A 191 14.91 2.89 -8.14
C PHE A 191 16.21 3.70 -8.23
N ARG A 192 16.21 4.87 -8.89
CA ARG A 192 17.33 5.84 -8.82
C ARG A 192 17.60 6.35 -7.40
N TRP A 193 16.64 6.23 -6.48
CA TRP A 193 16.71 6.66 -5.08
C TRP A 193 16.77 5.48 -4.08
N GLY A 194 17.15 4.28 -4.53
CA GLY A 194 17.56 3.18 -3.64
C GLY A 194 16.46 2.35 -2.98
N MET A 195 15.18 2.55 -3.32
CA MET A 195 14.08 1.70 -2.83
C MET A 195 13.92 0.46 -3.72
N ARG A 196 14.26 -0.74 -3.20
CA ARG A 196 13.88 -2.01 -3.84
C ARG A 196 12.42 -2.33 -3.52
N VAL A 197 11.52 -2.09 -4.46
CA VAL A 197 10.18 -2.68 -4.45
C VAL A 197 10.19 -3.81 -5.46
N ARG A 198 10.08 -5.07 -5.00
CA ARG A 198 9.71 -6.16 -5.90
C ARG A 198 8.23 -6.02 -6.16
N LEU A 199 7.86 -5.61 -7.37
CA LEU A 199 6.51 -5.87 -7.85
C LEU A 199 6.26 -7.39 -7.74
N PRO A 200 5.05 -7.84 -7.38
CA PRO A 200 4.68 -9.24 -7.54
C PRO A 200 4.72 -9.55 -9.05
N CYS A 201 5.89 -10.04 -9.47
CA CYS A 201 6.05 -10.68 -10.76
C CYS A 201 5.08 -11.86 -10.74
N CYS A 202 4.24 -11.97 -11.77
CA CYS A 202 3.60 -13.24 -12.08
C CYS A 202 4.71 -14.28 -12.30
N THR A 203 5.11 -14.99 -11.25
CA THR A 203 5.76 -16.28 -11.45
C THR A 203 4.63 -17.26 -11.72
N GLN A 204 4.42 -17.52 -13.01
CA GLN A 204 4.24 -18.90 -13.42
C GLN A 204 5.43 -19.65 -12.82
N ASP A 205 5.25 -20.28 -11.66
CA ASP A 205 6.27 -21.18 -11.15
C ASP A 205 6.40 -22.31 -12.19
N PRO A 206 7.57 -22.52 -12.81
CA PRO A 206 7.81 -23.74 -13.56
C PRO A 206 7.73 -24.90 -12.56
N PRO A 207 7.24 -26.09 -12.97
CA PRO A 207 7.10 -27.21 -12.05
C PRO A 207 8.46 -27.55 -11.45
N HIS A 208 8.58 -27.41 -10.13
CA HIS A 208 9.75 -27.85 -9.38
C HIS A 208 9.95 -29.35 -9.60
N GLN A 209 10.94 -29.71 -10.42
CA GLN A 209 11.55 -31.02 -10.34
C GLN A 209 12.39 -31.06 -9.08
N LEU A 210 11.95 -31.87 -8.12
CA LEU A 210 12.74 -32.26 -6.95
C LEU A 210 13.91 -33.11 -7.44
N SER A 211 15.12 -32.55 -7.44
CA SER A 211 16.35 -33.34 -7.48
C SER A 211 16.86 -33.52 -6.05
N HIS A 212 16.82 -34.77 -5.60
CA HIS A 212 17.52 -35.29 -4.42
C HIS A 212 18.95 -34.76 -4.32
N PHE A 213 19.33 -34.26 -3.14
CA PHE A 213 20.59 -34.54 -2.44
C PHE A 213 20.39 -34.27 -0.95
#